data_AF-A0A945CN25-F1
#
_entry.id   AF-A0A945CN25-F1
#
_cell.length_a   1.000
_cell.length_b   1.000
_cell.length_c   1.000
_cell.angle_alpha   90.00
_cell.angle_beta   90.00
_cell.angle_gamma   90.00
#
_symmetry.space_group_name_H-M   'P 1'
#
loop_
_entity.id
_entity.type
_entity.pdbx_description
1 polymer ?
#
loop_
_entity_poly.entity_id
_entity_poly.type
_entity_poly.pdbx_seq_one_letter_code
_entity_poly.pdbx_strand_id
1 'polypeptide(L)'
;PAYAGIPLTHRGLAASAVLVTGHEDPNKPAPSIDWSQLAPLDSTLVIFMGVRKIGEIAQQLLAHGRPPATPVAAIERGTYPAQRTIVSDLVHIEEEMRVQKAESPALILIGEVVHLHQQLNWFESRPLFGKRLLVTRQREQAGPLVDLLEADGAEVSLLPLIDLQLPDDCSALDGAIDSLSSFSSILFTSPSAVDFFFSRLRQRSCDARAFAGCSIAAVGQATADQLRDRGIEPDLIPADQSQDGLIAAFAEIPVEGSQILFPASSLARSKLVEKLEQRGAQVTRITAYENRSPDPATLEIPPALAEEQLDAVLFASPSAVANFTAVLGEERTHRILSQVAIACIGKTTAHAVEEIGFTAAILPDESSIPALAQSIRAYFETTS
;
A
#
# COMPACT_ATOMS: atom_id res chain seq x y z
N PRO A 1 20.55 10.37 -5.77
CA PRO A 1 20.81 11.49 -6.71
C PRO A 1 19.91 11.45 -7.95
N ALA A 2 19.82 10.33 -8.68
CA ALA A 2 19.02 10.24 -9.90
C ALA A 2 17.51 10.51 -9.71
N TYR A 3 16.94 10.10 -8.57
CA TYR A 3 15.54 10.41 -8.22
C TYR A 3 15.31 11.91 -8.02
N ALA A 4 16.32 12.63 -7.53
CA ALA A 4 16.30 14.09 -7.50
C ALA A 4 16.62 14.73 -8.86
N GLY A 5 16.67 13.98 -9.96
CA GLY A 5 17.03 14.51 -11.28
C GLY A 5 18.49 14.91 -11.44
N ILE A 6 19.40 14.41 -10.60
CA ILE A 6 20.83 14.76 -10.66
C ILE A 6 21.64 13.52 -11.03
N PRO A 7 22.15 13.41 -12.27
CA PRO A 7 23.04 12.33 -12.64
C PRO A 7 24.42 12.53 -12.01
N LEU A 8 25.18 11.45 -11.82
CA LEU A 8 26.56 11.55 -11.32
C LEU A 8 27.53 12.07 -12.40
N THR A 9 27.26 11.72 -13.65
CA THR A 9 28.04 12.12 -14.83
C THR A 9 27.09 12.52 -15.94
N HIS A 10 27.51 13.45 -16.79
CA HIS A 10 26.72 13.85 -17.96
C HIS A 10 27.66 14.29 -19.09
N ARG A 11 27.35 13.87 -20.33
CA ARG A 11 28.12 14.25 -21.52
C ARG A 11 28.07 15.77 -21.68
N GLY A 12 29.20 16.43 -21.44
CA GLY A 12 29.34 17.89 -21.54
C GLY A 12 29.24 18.66 -20.23
N LEU A 13 28.96 18.02 -19.09
CA LEU A 13 28.96 18.68 -17.77
C LEU A 13 29.94 18.03 -16.77
N ALA A 14 30.06 16.71 -16.77
CA ALA A 14 31.00 16.00 -15.91
C ALA A 14 31.32 14.61 -16.49
N ALA A 15 32.60 14.34 -16.76
CA ALA A 15 33.07 13.05 -17.27
C ALA A 15 33.35 12.02 -16.15
N SER A 16 33.43 12.47 -14.89
CA SER A 16 33.70 11.62 -13.74
C SER A 16 32.98 12.10 -12.48
N ALA A 17 32.86 11.21 -11.50
CA ALA A 17 32.32 11.52 -10.18
C ALA A 17 33.24 10.94 -9.11
N VAL A 18 33.44 11.69 -8.02
CA VAL A 18 34.27 11.29 -6.88
C VAL A 18 33.40 11.21 -5.64
N LEU A 19 33.42 10.06 -4.97
CA LEU A 19 32.64 9.80 -3.76
C LEU A 19 33.53 9.92 -2.54
N VAL A 20 33.15 10.77 -1.59
CA VAL A 20 33.90 11.02 -0.36
C VAL A 20 32.96 11.14 0.84
N THR A 21 33.53 10.99 2.04
CA THR A 21 32.79 11.13 3.30
C THR A 21 33.15 12.46 3.97
N GLY A 22 32.17 13.34 4.16
CA GLY A 22 32.36 14.65 4.79
C GLY A 22 32.58 14.59 6.31
N HIS A 23 32.33 13.44 6.95
CA HIS A 23 32.56 13.24 8.39
C HIS A 23 33.36 11.96 8.65
N GLU A 24 34.64 12.11 8.99
CA GLU A 24 35.54 11.01 9.30
C GLU A 24 35.66 10.78 10.82
N ASP A 25 36.08 9.58 11.24
CA ASP A 25 36.34 9.26 12.64
C ASP A 25 37.35 10.27 13.25
N PRO A 26 36.99 11.01 14.32
CA PRO A 26 37.87 11.98 14.97
C PRO A 26 39.19 11.39 15.47
N ASN A 27 39.27 10.06 15.65
CA ASN A 27 40.47 9.36 16.12
C ASN A 27 41.47 9.03 15.00
N LYS A 28 41.19 9.38 13.75
CA LYS A 28 42.13 9.18 12.65
C LYS A 28 43.33 10.15 12.74
N PRO A 29 44.56 9.68 12.50
CA PRO A 29 45.78 10.47 12.63
C PRO A 29 45.98 11.55 11.55
N ALA A 30 45.25 11.48 10.43
CA ALA A 30 45.23 12.50 9.39
C ALA A 30 43.86 12.50 8.69
N PRO A 31 43.38 13.66 8.20
CA PRO A 31 42.20 13.71 7.34
C PRO A 31 42.47 12.88 6.08
N SER A 32 41.59 11.94 5.74
CA SER A 32 41.78 11.10 4.54
C SER A 32 41.45 11.82 3.23
N ILE A 33 40.83 13.00 3.28
CA ILE A 33 40.45 13.76 2.09
C ILE A 33 41.34 14.99 1.91
N ASP A 34 42.09 14.99 0.81
CA ASP A 34 42.86 16.15 0.36
C ASP A 34 42.00 17.03 -0.57
N TRP A 35 41.34 18.03 0.01
CA TRP A 35 40.48 18.97 -0.73
C TRP A 35 41.24 19.77 -1.79
N SER A 36 42.56 19.93 -1.65
CA SER A 36 43.39 20.64 -2.64
C SER A 36 43.47 19.90 -3.97
N GLN A 37 43.35 18.57 -3.95
CA GLN A 37 43.31 17.75 -5.15
C GLN A 37 41.90 17.64 -5.73
N LEU A 38 40.86 17.75 -4.90
CA LEU A 38 39.47 17.59 -5.33
C LEU A 38 38.83 18.86 -5.86
N ALA A 39 39.15 20.03 -5.29
CA ALA A 39 38.57 21.31 -5.70
C ALA A 39 38.79 21.63 -7.19
N PRO A 40 39.99 21.41 -7.78
CA PRO A 40 40.24 21.73 -9.18
C PRO A 40 39.65 20.72 -10.18
N LEU A 41 39.15 19.57 -9.72
CA LEU A 41 38.62 18.55 -10.62
C LEU A 41 37.34 19.01 -11.29
N ASP A 42 37.31 18.95 -12.62
CA ASP A 42 36.10 19.12 -13.42
C ASP A 42 35.24 17.83 -13.35
N SER A 43 34.70 17.57 -12.17
CA SER A 43 33.98 16.35 -11.81
C SER A 43 32.93 16.64 -10.76
N THR A 44 31.93 15.75 -10.69
CA THR A 44 30.91 15.80 -9.65
C THR A 44 31.50 15.27 -8.34
N LEU A 45 31.48 16.07 -7.28
CA LEU A 45 31.82 15.57 -5.95
C LEU A 45 30.53 15.10 -5.26
N VAL A 46 30.56 13.89 -4.72
CA VAL A 46 29.46 13.27 -4.00
C VAL A 46 29.89 13.08 -2.55
N ILE A 47 29.31 13.86 -1.65
CA ILE A 47 29.68 13.90 -0.24
C ILE A 47 28.63 13.14 0.58
N PHE A 48 29.05 12.03 1.17
CA PHE A 48 28.28 11.30 2.19
C PHE A 48 28.53 11.91 3.56
N MET A 49 27.53 11.86 4.45
CA MET A 49 27.68 12.31 5.85
C MET A 49 28.18 13.77 5.98
N GLY A 50 27.89 14.62 5.00
CA GLY A 50 28.42 15.98 4.92
C GLY A 50 27.58 17.06 5.60
N VAL A 51 26.35 16.76 6.04
CA VAL A 51 25.36 17.77 6.48
C VAL A 51 25.92 18.73 7.54
N ARG A 52 26.56 18.20 8.60
CA ARG A 52 27.12 19.02 9.69
C ARG A 52 28.45 19.70 9.33
N LYS A 53 29.06 19.31 8.22
CA LYS A 53 30.40 19.73 7.79
C LYS A 53 30.38 20.52 6.48
N ILE A 54 29.20 20.81 5.94
CA ILE A 54 29.08 21.43 4.62
C ILE A 54 29.75 22.81 4.56
N GLY A 55 29.67 23.62 5.62
CA GLY A 55 30.39 24.90 5.71
C GLY A 55 31.90 24.74 5.61
N GLU A 56 32.48 23.83 6.40
CA GLU A 56 33.92 23.52 6.36
C GLU A 56 34.34 23.00 4.97
N ILE A 57 33.56 22.10 4.38
CA ILE A 57 33.83 21.51 3.05
C ILE A 57 33.77 22.59 1.97
N ALA A 58 32.74 23.44 1.98
CA ALA A 58 32.59 24.54 1.02
C ALA A 58 33.77 25.52 1.12
N GLN A 59 34.16 25.91 2.34
CA GLN A 59 35.32 26.78 2.56
C GLN A 59 36.62 26.16 2.01
N GLN A 60 36.85 24.86 2.24
CA GLN A 60 38.02 24.16 1.69
C GLN A 60 38.01 24.13 0.17
N LEU A 61 36.87 23.86 -0.46
CA LEU A 61 36.76 23.87 -1.93
C LEU A 61 37.00 25.26 -2.52
N LEU A 62 36.42 26.30 -1.91
CA LEU A 62 36.62 27.70 -2.30
C LEU A 62 38.09 28.11 -2.17
N ALA A 63 38.73 27.78 -1.04
CA ALA A 63 40.14 28.12 -0.79
C ALA A 63 41.11 27.47 -1.80
N HIS A 64 40.74 26.30 -2.35
CA HIS A 64 41.52 25.58 -3.35
C HIS A 64 41.04 25.82 -4.79
N GLY A 65 40.27 26.89 -5.02
CA GLY A 65 39.99 27.40 -6.37
C GLY A 65 38.72 26.87 -7.03
N ARG A 66 37.84 26.17 -6.31
CA ARG A 66 36.50 25.86 -6.84
C ARG A 66 35.70 27.16 -7.02
N PRO A 67 35.02 27.39 -8.16
CA PRO A 67 34.23 28.59 -8.36
C PRO A 67 33.11 28.77 -7.31
N PRO A 68 32.88 30.00 -6.78
CA PRO A 68 31.82 30.24 -5.79
C PRO A 68 30.42 29.90 -6.28
N ALA A 69 30.17 30.09 -7.58
CA ALA A 69 28.89 29.80 -8.22
C ALA A 69 28.71 28.31 -8.55
N THR A 70 29.65 27.42 -8.20
CA THR A 70 29.49 25.99 -8.46
C THR A 70 28.19 25.49 -7.83
N PRO A 71 27.30 24.84 -8.60
CA PRO A 71 26.03 24.33 -8.09
C PRO A 71 26.22 23.26 -7.03
N VAL A 72 25.36 23.30 -6.00
CA VAL A 72 25.31 22.31 -4.93
C VAL A 72 23.88 21.86 -4.68
N ALA A 73 23.68 20.56 -4.50
CA ALA A 73 22.41 19.99 -4.06
C ALA A 73 22.61 19.14 -2.80
N ALA A 74 21.80 19.36 -1.77
CA ALA A 74 21.65 18.45 -0.65
C ALA A 74 20.33 17.69 -0.78
N ILE A 75 20.41 16.36 -0.91
CA ILE A 75 19.26 15.47 -1.09
C ILE A 75 19.02 14.71 0.21
N GLU A 76 17.98 15.05 0.94
CA GLU A 76 17.56 14.40 2.17
C GLU A 76 16.63 13.23 1.87
N ARG A 77 16.75 12.14 2.66
CA ARG A 77 15.82 10.99 2.59
C ARG A 77 15.60 10.50 1.15
N GLY A 78 16.68 10.44 0.37
CA GLY A 78 16.62 10.12 -1.05
C GLY A 78 15.83 8.83 -1.33
N THR A 79 15.02 8.84 -2.39
CA THR A 79 14.08 7.79 -2.81
C THR A 79 12.88 7.53 -1.89
N TYR A 80 12.71 8.26 -0.79
CA TYR A 80 11.51 8.20 0.03
C TYR A 80 10.50 9.27 -0.40
N PRO A 81 9.18 9.07 -0.15
CA PRO A 81 8.17 10.11 -0.35
C PRO A 81 8.46 11.43 0.38
N ALA A 82 9.18 11.37 1.51
CA ALA A 82 9.65 12.54 2.25
C ALA A 82 10.99 13.11 1.74
N GLN A 83 11.44 12.74 0.53
CA GLN A 83 12.66 13.29 -0.06
C GLN A 83 12.54 14.81 -0.19
N ARG A 84 13.62 15.51 0.11
CA ARG A 84 13.70 16.96 -0.08
C ARG A 84 15.04 17.32 -0.68
N THR A 85 15.03 18.10 -1.75
CA THR A 85 16.23 18.54 -2.45
C THR A 85 16.43 20.03 -2.27
N ILE A 86 17.52 20.41 -1.60
CA ILE A 86 17.93 21.79 -1.40
C ILE A 86 18.99 22.11 -2.44
N VAL A 87 18.70 23.02 -3.37
CA VAL A 87 19.65 23.45 -4.41
C VAL A 87 20.12 24.88 -4.12
N SER A 88 21.43 25.08 -4.17
CA SER A 88 22.07 26.38 -4.01
C SER A 88 23.41 26.41 -4.78
N ASP A 89 24.26 27.38 -4.50
CA ASP A 89 25.65 27.42 -4.94
C ASP A 89 26.62 27.16 -3.77
N LEU A 90 27.90 27.01 -4.08
CA LEU A 90 28.92 26.62 -3.11
C LEU A 90 29.10 27.64 -1.98
N VAL A 91 28.89 28.93 -2.24
CA VAL A 91 29.06 29.98 -1.22
C VAL A 91 27.82 30.14 -0.33
N HIS A 92 26.63 29.78 -0.81
CA HIS A 92 25.38 29.95 -0.05
C HIS A 92 24.80 28.65 0.53
N ILE A 93 25.27 27.47 0.12
CA ILE A 93 24.65 26.19 0.52
C ILE A 93 24.57 25.97 2.04
N GLU A 94 25.57 26.39 2.83
CA GLU A 94 25.52 26.23 4.29
C GLU A 94 24.34 27.01 4.90
N GLU A 95 24.17 28.26 4.47
CA GLU A 95 23.08 29.11 4.94
C GLU A 95 21.73 28.58 4.47
N GLU A 96 21.62 28.13 3.23
CA GLU A 96 20.38 27.56 2.68
C GLU A 96 19.98 26.28 3.45
N MET A 97 20.93 25.37 3.68
CA MET A 97 20.70 24.17 4.47
C MET A 97 20.32 24.50 5.91
N ARG A 98 20.89 25.56 6.51
CA ARG A 98 20.54 26.01 7.86
C ARG A 98 19.13 26.57 7.93
N VAL A 99 18.74 27.43 6.97
CA VAL A 99 17.41 28.05 6.89
C VAL A 99 16.33 26.99 6.68
N GLN A 100 16.56 26.04 5.78
CA GLN A 100 15.64 24.94 5.50
C GLN A 100 15.69 23.81 6.53
N LYS A 101 16.54 23.94 7.57
CA LYS A 101 16.76 22.95 8.64
C LYS A 101 17.06 21.57 8.06
N ALA A 102 18.12 21.49 7.26
CA ALA A 102 18.56 20.23 6.67
C ALA A 102 18.99 19.24 7.76
N GLU A 103 18.52 18.00 7.65
CA GLU A 103 18.75 16.89 8.55
C GLU A 103 19.46 15.73 7.86
N SER A 104 20.04 14.85 8.67
CA SER A 104 20.56 13.57 8.17
C SER A 104 19.44 12.52 8.15
N PRO A 105 19.49 11.54 7.23
CA PRO A 105 20.51 11.34 6.21
C PRO A 105 20.32 12.22 4.97
N ALA A 106 21.42 12.81 4.48
CA ALA A 106 21.43 13.52 3.21
C ALA A 106 22.71 13.25 2.40
N LEU A 107 22.57 13.28 1.08
CA LEU A 107 23.66 13.17 0.11
C LEU A 107 23.89 14.54 -0.53
N ILE A 108 25.11 15.05 -0.49
CA ILE A 108 25.44 16.36 -1.08
C ILE A 108 26.17 16.14 -2.40
N LEU A 109 25.73 16.80 -3.47
CA LEU A 109 26.36 16.79 -4.78
C LEU A 109 26.85 18.19 -5.12
N ILE A 110 28.11 18.31 -5.56
CA ILE A 110 28.75 19.56 -5.94
C ILE A 110 29.23 19.43 -7.38
N GLY A 111 28.73 20.26 -8.29
CA GLY A 111 29.13 20.27 -9.70
C GLY A 111 28.00 20.60 -10.67
N GLU A 112 28.37 20.84 -11.92
CA GLU A 112 27.48 21.35 -12.98
C GLU A 112 26.26 20.45 -13.27
N VAL A 113 26.35 19.15 -12.97
CA VAL A 113 25.23 18.20 -13.13
C VAL A 113 24.00 18.56 -12.29
N VAL A 114 24.15 19.35 -11.22
CA VAL A 114 23.03 19.80 -10.37
C VAL A 114 22.07 20.70 -11.14
N HIS A 115 22.53 21.44 -12.17
CA HIS A 115 21.64 22.23 -13.02
C HIS A 115 20.56 21.39 -13.72
N LEU A 116 20.79 20.08 -13.88
CA LEU A 116 19.81 19.17 -14.49
C LEU A 116 18.64 18.83 -13.55
N HIS A 117 18.73 19.12 -12.24
CA HIS A 117 17.66 18.88 -11.27
C HIS A 117 16.32 19.38 -11.79
N GLN A 118 16.22 20.65 -12.21
CA GLN A 118 14.96 21.23 -12.66
C GLN A 118 14.35 20.53 -13.88
N GLN A 119 15.17 19.93 -14.74
CA GLN A 119 14.72 19.28 -15.98
C GLN A 119 14.40 17.79 -15.78
N LEU A 120 15.08 17.15 -14.83
CA LEU A 120 15.02 15.70 -14.64
C LEU A 120 14.35 15.31 -13.31
N ASN A 121 13.85 16.26 -12.51
CA ASN A 121 13.16 15.97 -11.25
C ASN A 121 11.76 15.39 -11.49
N TRP A 122 11.72 14.10 -11.85
CA TRP A 122 10.49 13.37 -12.09
C TRP A 122 9.87 12.80 -10.80
N PHE A 123 10.66 12.63 -9.73
CA PHE A 123 10.23 11.93 -8.52
C PHE A 123 9.46 12.86 -7.58
N GLU A 124 9.99 14.05 -7.32
CA GLU A 124 9.34 15.03 -6.44
C GLU A 124 8.17 15.73 -7.14
N SER A 125 8.08 15.60 -8.47
CA SER A 125 6.97 16.10 -9.28
C SER A 125 5.81 15.10 -9.40
N ARG A 126 5.86 13.98 -8.69
CA ARG A 126 4.77 12.99 -8.75
C ARG A 126 3.52 13.53 -8.07
N PRO A 127 2.31 13.13 -8.53
CA PRO A 127 1.05 13.72 -8.08
C PRO A 127 0.78 13.65 -6.58
N LEU A 128 1.23 12.56 -5.94
CA LEU A 128 1.03 12.30 -4.51
C LEU A 128 2.35 12.39 -3.73
N PHE A 129 3.38 13.01 -4.30
CA PHE A 129 4.68 13.11 -3.65
C PHE A 129 4.58 13.72 -2.25
N GLY A 130 5.08 12.99 -1.25
CA GLY A 130 5.07 13.40 0.15
C GLY A 130 3.72 13.31 0.86
N LYS A 131 2.65 12.88 0.18
CA LYS A 131 1.32 12.70 0.80
C LYS A 131 1.29 11.44 1.64
N ARG A 132 0.85 11.54 2.89
CA ARG A 132 0.73 10.43 3.84
C ARG A 132 -0.71 9.92 3.87
N LEU A 133 -0.92 8.72 3.37
CA LEU A 133 -2.24 8.13 3.18
C LEU A 133 -2.43 6.93 4.09
N LEU A 134 -3.57 6.84 4.76
CA LEU A 134 -3.94 5.68 5.58
C LEU A 134 -4.95 4.80 4.84
N VAL A 135 -4.60 3.56 4.55
CA VAL A 135 -5.50 2.57 3.96
C VAL A 135 -6.04 1.65 5.06
N THR A 136 -7.37 1.61 5.21
CA THR A 136 -8.03 0.80 6.26
C THR A 136 -8.34 -0.65 5.86
N ARG A 137 -7.89 -1.04 4.66
CA ARG A 137 -8.14 -2.36 4.07
C ARG A 137 -7.17 -3.41 4.63
N GLN A 138 -7.57 -4.68 4.58
CA GLN A 138 -6.73 -5.83 4.94
C GLN A 138 -5.44 -5.89 4.12
N ARG A 139 -4.35 -6.34 4.73
CA ARG A 139 -3.00 -6.36 4.13
C ARG A 139 -2.98 -7.13 2.81
N GLU A 140 -3.64 -8.28 2.77
CA GLU A 140 -3.71 -9.19 1.62
C GLU A 140 -4.49 -8.59 0.43
N GLN A 141 -5.37 -7.62 0.70
CA GLN A 141 -6.22 -6.99 -0.31
C GLN A 141 -5.83 -5.54 -0.61
N ALA A 142 -4.93 -4.96 0.19
CA ALA A 142 -4.49 -3.58 0.04
C ALA A 142 -3.43 -3.42 -1.05
N GLY A 143 -2.65 -4.47 -1.36
CA GLY A 143 -1.51 -4.44 -2.29
C GLY A 143 -1.75 -3.63 -3.56
N PRO A 144 -2.75 -3.97 -4.41
CA PRO A 144 -2.99 -3.24 -5.65
C PRO A 144 -3.28 -1.75 -5.47
N LEU A 145 -3.91 -1.35 -4.36
CA LEU A 145 -4.18 0.06 -4.07
C LEU A 145 -2.92 0.77 -3.57
N VAL A 146 -2.16 0.11 -2.68
CA VAL A 146 -0.88 0.62 -2.18
C VAL A 146 0.07 0.87 -3.33
N ASP A 147 0.24 -0.11 -4.22
CA ASP A 147 1.15 -0.03 -5.36
C ASP A 147 0.84 1.16 -6.27
N LEU A 148 -0.45 1.42 -6.53
CA LEU A 148 -0.88 2.56 -7.34
C LEU A 148 -0.56 3.90 -6.66
N LEU A 149 -0.83 4.02 -5.35
CA LEU A 149 -0.59 5.26 -4.60
C LEU A 149 0.91 5.54 -4.41
N GLU A 150 1.72 4.51 -4.11
CA GLU A 150 3.17 4.64 -3.99
C GLU A 150 3.85 4.90 -5.34
N ALA A 151 3.32 4.34 -6.44
CA ALA A 151 3.76 4.68 -7.79
C ALA A 151 3.55 6.17 -8.11
N ASP A 152 2.47 6.76 -7.59
CA ASP A 152 2.19 8.20 -7.66
C ASP A 152 2.93 9.02 -6.56
N GLY A 153 3.77 8.39 -5.74
CA GLY A 153 4.68 9.07 -4.81
C GLY A 153 4.18 9.22 -3.37
N ALA A 154 3.05 8.62 -3.02
CA ALA A 154 2.51 8.66 -1.66
C ALA A 154 3.33 7.81 -0.67
N GLU A 155 3.28 8.17 0.61
CA GLU A 155 3.64 7.32 1.74
C GLU A 155 2.37 6.64 2.26
N VAL A 156 2.26 5.32 2.10
CA VAL A 156 1.04 4.59 2.46
C VAL A 156 1.24 3.80 3.74
N SER A 157 0.40 4.06 4.74
CA SER A 157 0.31 3.27 5.97
C SER A 157 -0.94 2.40 5.94
N LEU A 158 -0.82 1.17 6.45
CA LEU A 158 -1.96 0.25 6.57
C LEU A 158 -2.48 0.23 8.00
N LEU A 159 -3.80 0.28 8.15
CA LEU A 159 -4.51 -0.03 9.40
C LEU A 159 -5.64 -1.01 9.09
N PRO A 160 -5.38 -2.33 9.07
CA PRO A 160 -6.40 -3.33 8.79
C PRO A 160 -7.51 -3.29 9.85
N LEU A 161 -8.69 -2.79 9.47
CA LEU A 161 -9.82 -2.63 10.39
C LEU A 161 -10.86 -3.74 10.32
N ILE A 162 -10.54 -4.81 9.62
CA ILE A 162 -11.35 -6.03 9.60
C ILE A 162 -10.37 -7.16 9.82
N ASP A 163 -10.61 -7.94 10.86
CA ASP A 163 -9.87 -9.18 11.09
C ASP A 163 -10.74 -10.36 10.64
N LEU A 164 -10.18 -11.26 9.83
CA LEU A 164 -10.88 -12.49 9.47
C LEU A 164 -10.40 -13.57 10.40
N GLN A 165 -11.33 -14.20 11.11
CA GLN A 165 -11.02 -15.29 12.02
C GLN A 165 -11.85 -16.52 11.69
N LEU A 166 -11.39 -17.69 12.13
CA LEU A 166 -12.25 -18.86 12.21
C LEU A 166 -13.40 -18.56 13.19
N PRO A 167 -14.60 -19.15 12.99
CA PRO A 167 -15.66 -19.09 13.98
C PRO A 167 -15.21 -19.69 15.32
N ASP A 168 -15.72 -19.18 16.44
CA ASP A 168 -15.41 -19.73 17.78
C ASP A 168 -15.78 -21.22 17.87
N ASP A 169 -16.89 -21.60 17.22
CA ASP A 169 -17.27 -22.99 17.02
C ASP A 169 -17.10 -23.42 15.55
N CYS A 170 -16.05 -24.21 15.31
CA CYS A 170 -15.76 -24.80 14.01
C CYS A 170 -16.47 -26.15 13.78
N SER A 171 -17.31 -26.64 14.68
CA SER A 171 -17.91 -27.98 14.61
C SER A 171 -18.68 -28.24 13.30
N ALA A 172 -19.43 -27.25 12.82
CA ALA A 172 -20.17 -27.34 11.55
C ALA A 172 -19.23 -27.40 10.34
N LEU A 173 -18.13 -26.62 10.36
CA LEU A 173 -17.11 -26.65 9.32
C LEU A 173 -16.35 -27.98 9.33
N ASP A 174 -16.02 -28.50 10.50
CA ASP A 174 -15.38 -29.80 10.67
C ASP A 174 -16.26 -30.94 10.18
N GLY A 175 -17.55 -30.92 10.54
CA GLY A 175 -18.52 -31.91 10.09
C GLY A 175 -18.69 -31.90 8.57
N ALA A 176 -18.70 -30.72 7.96
CA ALA A 176 -18.73 -30.58 6.50
C ALA A 176 -17.45 -31.09 5.84
N ILE A 177 -16.28 -30.84 6.44
CA ILE A 177 -14.99 -31.37 5.96
C ILE A 177 -14.98 -32.90 6.04
N ASP A 178 -15.41 -33.47 7.18
CA ASP A 178 -15.44 -34.92 7.39
C ASP A 178 -16.43 -35.64 6.45
N SER A 179 -17.46 -34.93 6.00
CA SER A 179 -18.49 -35.43 5.08
C SER A 179 -18.34 -34.86 3.66
N LEU A 180 -17.14 -34.38 3.28
CA LEU A 180 -16.86 -33.78 1.96
C LEU A 180 -17.35 -34.65 0.79
N SER A 181 -17.14 -35.96 0.86
CA SER A 181 -17.55 -36.92 -0.17
C SER A 181 -19.06 -37.07 -0.34
N SER A 182 -19.87 -36.53 0.57
CA SER A 182 -21.34 -36.52 0.46
C SER A 182 -21.85 -35.36 -0.38
N PHE A 183 -21.04 -34.33 -0.59
CA PHE A 183 -21.39 -33.19 -1.42
C PHE A 183 -21.02 -33.47 -2.88
N SER A 184 -21.98 -33.24 -3.78
CA SER A 184 -21.71 -33.32 -5.22
C SER A 184 -20.95 -32.10 -5.73
N SER A 185 -21.11 -30.96 -5.05
CA SER A 185 -20.44 -29.71 -5.45
C SER A 185 -20.09 -28.82 -4.27
N ILE A 186 -19.06 -27.99 -4.46
CA ILE A 186 -18.64 -26.97 -3.50
C ILE A 186 -18.52 -25.63 -4.22
N LEU A 187 -19.10 -24.60 -3.61
CA LEU A 187 -19.14 -23.26 -4.17
C LEU A 187 -18.28 -22.31 -3.33
N PHE A 188 -17.25 -21.71 -3.94
CA PHE A 188 -16.45 -20.66 -3.32
C PHE A 188 -16.75 -19.30 -3.97
N THR A 189 -17.27 -18.37 -3.15
CA THR A 189 -17.59 -17.00 -3.61
C THR A 189 -16.51 -15.97 -3.29
N SER A 190 -15.56 -16.29 -2.40
CA SER A 190 -14.51 -15.37 -2.01
C SER A 190 -13.17 -16.07 -1.86
N PRO A 191 -12.07 -15.37 -2.15
CA PRO A 191 -10.73 -15.84 -1.84
C PRO A 191 -10.58 -16.30 -0.37
N SER A 192 -11.07 -15.48 0.56
CA SER A 192 -11.01 -15.79 1.99
C SER A 192 -11.72 -17.10 2.37
N ALA A 193 -12.84 -17.43 1.73
CA ALA A 193 -13.50 -18.72 1.98
C ALA A 193 -12.60 -19.91 1.62
N VAL A 194 -11.84 -19.81 0.52
CA VAL A 194 -10.85 -20.82 0.12
C VAL A 194 -9.74 -20.91 1.17
N ASP A 195 -9.19 -19.78 1.62
CA ASP A 195 -8.13 -19.77 2.63
C ASP A 195 -8.52 -20.45 3.94
N PHE A 196 -9.62 -20.00 4.54
CA PHE A 196 -10.06 -20.51 5.83
C PHE A 196 -10.50 -21.97 5.73
N PHE A 197 -11.18 -22.35 4.66
CA PHE A 197 -11.57 -23.75 4.44
C PHE A 197 -10.34 -24.66 4.30
N PHE A 198 -9.34 -24.29 3.48
CA PHE A 198 -8.13 -25.09 3.32
C PHE A 198 -7.23 -25.07 4.57
N SER A 199 -7.21 -23.95 5.30
CA SER A 199 -6.52 -23.88 6.60
C SER A 199 -7.11 -24.89 7.57
N ARG A 200 -8.45 -24.94 7.68
CA ARG A 200 -9.13 -25.91 8.53
C ARG A 200 -8.99 -27.35 8.04
N LEU A 201 -9.07 -27.57 6.72
CA LEU A 201 -8.83 -28.86 6.09
C LEU A 201 -7.46 -29.45 6.48
N ARG A 202 -6.40 -28.62 6.45
CA ARG A 202 -5.07 -29.03 6.89
C ARG A 202 -4.98 -29.31 8.38
N GLN A 203 -5.66 -28.51 9.22
CA GLN A 203 -5.76 -28.78 10.66
C GLN A 203 -6.46 -30.12 10.97
N ARG A 204 -7.38 -30.54 10.09
CA ARG A 204 -8.02 -31.87 10.10
C ARG A 204 -7.16 -32.98 9.49
N SER A 205 -5.91 -32.70 9.11
CA SER A 205 -5.00 -33.63 8.42
C SER A 205 -5.51 -34.13 7.07
N CYS A 206 -6.37 -33.34 6.41
CA CYS A 206 -6.85 -33.57 5.06
C CYS A 206 -6.10 -32.67 4.06
N ASP A 207 -6.18 -33.01 2.78
CA ASP A 207 -5.59 -32.23 1.69
C ASP A 207 -6.54 -32.18 0.47
N ALA A 208 -6.05 -31.69 -0.66
CA ALA A 208 -6.80 -31.56 -1.91
C ALA A 208 -7.48 -32.87 -2.37
N ARG A 209 -6.98 -34.05 -1.96
CA ARG A 209 -7.60 -35.34 -2.29
C ARG A 209 -8.98 -35.52 -1.63
N ALA A 210 -9.28 -34.77 -0.57
CA ALA A 210 -10.59 -34.80 0.08
C ALA A 210 -11.72 -34.30 -0.83
N PHE A 211 -11.39 -33.54 -1.87
CA PHE A 211 -12.34 -33.06 -2.87
C PHE A 211 -12.61 -34.06 -4.00
N ALA A 212 -12.00 -35.26 -3.97
CA ALA A 212 -12.16 -36.24 -5.03
C ALA A 212 -13.64 -36.64 -5.22
N GLY A 213 -14.15 -36.43 -6.43
CA GLY A 213 -15.54 -36.71 -6.78
C GLY A 213 -16.52 -35.55 -6.56
N CYS A 214 -16.05 -34.42 -6.02
CA CYS A 214 -16.83 -33.19 -5.91
C CYS A 214 -16.51 -32.25 -7.08
N SER A 215 -17.53 -31.59 -7.63
CA SER A 215 -17.31 -30.48 -8.57
C SER A 215 -17.12 -29.15 -7.83
N ILE A 216 -16.17 -28.33 -8.25
CA ILE A 216 -15.80 -27.09 -7.56
C ILE A 216 -16.12 -25.90 -8.44
N ALA A 217 -16.92 -24.97 -7.92
CA ALA A 217 -17.26 -23.73 -8.58
C ALA A 217 -16.59 -22.54 -7.89
N ALA A 218 -15.95 -21.68 -8.67
CA ALA A 218 -15.32 -20.45 -8.21
C ALA A 218 -15.99 -19.25 -8.88
N VAL A 219 -16.57 -18.36 -8.08
CA VAL A 219 -17.36 -17.23 -8.59
C VAL A 219 -16.54 -16.14 -9.29
N GLY A 220 -15.28 -15.96 -8.88
CA GLY A 220 -14.42 -14.90 -9.39
C GLY A 220 -13.04 -15.42 -9.73
N GLN A 221 -12.36 -14.72 -10.64
CA GLN A 221 -11.02 -15.11 -11.09
C GLN A 221 -10.03 -15.20 -9.92
N ALA A 222 -10.04 -14.24 -9.00
CA ALA A 222 -9.19 -14.27 -7.81
C ALA A 222 -9.44 -15.51 -6.92
N THR A 223 -10.70 -15.94 -6.79
CA THR A 223 -11.05 -17.17 -6.07
C THR A 223 -10.55 -18.41 -6.81
N ALA A 224 -10.66 -18.42 -8.14
CA ALA A 224 -10.17 -19.51 -8.99
C ALA A 224 -8.65 -19.64 -8.92
N ASP A 225 -7.92 -18.53 -9.01
CA ASP A 225 -6.45 -18.51 -8.91
C ASP A 225 -5.98 -19.06 -7.56
N GLN A 226 -6.69 -18.70 -6.48
CA GLN A 226 -6.37 -19.21 -5.15
C GLN A 226 -6.63 -20.71 -4.96
N LEU A 227 -7.63 -21.27 -5.66
CA LEU A 227 -7.85 -22.72 -5.73
C LEU A 227 -6.72 -23.40 -6.53
N ARG A 228 -6.27 -22.81 -7.64
CA ARG A 228 -5.17 -23.33 -8.45
C ARG A 228 -3.86 -23.37 -7.67
N ASP A 229 -3.57 -22.34 -6.88
CA ASP A 229 -2.40 -22.31 -5.99
C ASP A 229 -2.40 -23.46 -4.96
N ARG A 230 -3.58 -24.06 -4.71
CA ARG A 230 -3.77 -25.21 -3.81
C ARG A 230 -3.95 -26.54 -4.56
N GLY A 231 -3.68 -26.55 -5.87
CA GLY A 231 -3.74 -27.74 -6.71
C GLY A 231 -5.15 -28.16 -7.13
N ILE A 232 -6.13 -27.25 -7.07
CA ILE A 232 -7.50 -27.48 -7.51
C ILE A 232 -7.80 -26.61 -8.74
N GLU A 233 -8.13 -27.22 -9.87
CA GLU A 233 -8.72 -26.50 -11.01
C GLU A 233 -10.24 -26.45 -10.82
N PRO A 234 -10.88 -25.27 -10.72
CA PRO A 234 -12.34 -25.17 -10.62
C PRO A 234 -13.00 -25.66 -11.92
N ASP A 235 -14.07 -26.45 -11.80
CA ASP A 235 -14.85 -26.92 -12.96
C ASP A 235 -15.72 -25.81 -13.56
N LEU A 236 -16.13 -24.83 -12.74
CA LEU A 236 -16.96 -23.72 -13.15
C LEU A 236 -16.37 -22.39 -12.70
N ILE A 237 -16.15 -21.51 -13.69
CA ILE A 237 -15.79 -20.11 -13.47
C ILE A 237 -16.73 -19.27 -14.36
N PRO A 238 -17.69 -18.51 -13.78
CA PRO A 238 -18.60 -17.66 -14.55
C PRO A 238 -17.83 -16.59 -15.34
N ALA A 239 -18.23 -16.35 -16.59
CA ALA A 239 -17.68 -15.27 -17.40
C ALA A 239 -18.05 -13.87 -16.86
N ASP A 240 -19.24 -13.76 -16.25
CA ASP A 240 -19.70 -12.57 -15.55
C ASP A 240 -19.75 -12.84 -14.04
N GLN A 241 -18.98 -12.06 -13.26
CA GLN A 241 -18.88 -12.16 -11.81
C GLN A 241 -20.05 -11.48 -11.08
N SER A 242 -21.00 -10.91 -11.82
CA SER A 242 -22.25 -10.38 -11.27
C SER A 242 -23.12 -11.49 -10.66
N GLN A 243 -24.06 -11.10 -9.80
CA GLN A 243 -25.03 -12.05 -9.24
C GLN A 243 -25.83 -12.76 -10.34
N ASP A 244 -26.17 -12.06 -11.43
CA ASP A 244 -26.93 -12.64 -12.55
C ASP A 244 -26.06 -13.55 -13.42
N GLY A 245 -24.78 -13.22 -13.62
CA GLY A 245 -23.80 -14.06 -14.30
C GLY A 245 -23.55 -15.39 -13.59
N LEU A 246 -23.52 -15.36 -12.25
CA LEU A 246 -23.47 -16.57 -11.42
C LEU A 246 -24.69 -17.48 -11.63
N ILE A 247 -25.88 -16.88 -11.62
CA ILE A 247 -27.12 -17.64 -11.79
C ILE A 247 -27.18 -18.27 -13.18
N ALA A 248 -26.74 -17.54 -14.21
CA ALA A 248 -26.64 -18.04 -15.58
C ALA A 248 -25.64 -19.19 -15.68
N ALA A 249 -24.46 -19.08 -15.06
CA ALA A 249 -23.45 -20.14 -15.06
C ALA A 249 -23.96 -21.44 -14.40
N PHE A 250 -24.76 -21.33 -13.34
CA PHE A 250 -25.40 -22.48 -12.73
C PHE A 250 -26.64 -22.97 -13.51
N ALA A 251 -27.23 -22.18 -14.40
CA ALA A 251 -28.44 -22.53 -15.13
C ALA A 251 -28.23 -23.75 -16.04
N GLU A 252 -27.03 -23.91 -16.59
CA GLU A 252 -26.66 -25.01 -17.48
C GLU A 252 -26.30 -26.31 -16.71
N ILE A 253 -26.15 -26.23 -15.38
CA ILE A 253 -25.81 -27.37 -14.54
C ILE A 253 -27.09 -27.97 -13.94
N PRO A 254 -27.32 -29.29 -14.07
CA PRO A 254 -28.39 -29.98 -13.35
C PRO A 254 -28.08 -29.98 -11.85
N VAL A 255 -28.82 -29.17 -11.09
CA VAL A 255 -28.66 -29.01 -9.64
C VAL A 255 -29.78 -29.68 -8.83
N GLU A 256 -30.77 -30.27 -9.48
CA GLU A 256 -31.90 -30.93 -8.81
C GLU A 256 -31.43 -32.17 -8.03
N GLY A 257 -31.69 -32.21 -6.72
CA GLY A 257 -31.25 -33.27 -5.81
C GLY A 257 -29.76 -33.21 -5.43
N SER A 258 -29.01 -32.23 -5.94
CA SER A 258 -27.58 -32.07 -5.64
C SER A 258 -27.34 -31.56 -4.21
N GLN A 259 -26.27 -32.05 -3.58
CA GLN A 259 -25.81 -31.60 -2.26
C GLN A 259 -24.67 -30.60 -2.47
N ILE A 260 -24.94 -29.32 -2.23
CA ILE A 260 -23.98 -28.25 -2.47
C ILE A 260 -23.47 -27.72 -1.14
N LEU A 261 -22.15 -27.79 -0.92
CA LEU A 261 -21.51 -27.12 0.21
C LEU A 261 -21.19 -25.68 -0.16
N PHE A 262 -21.59 -24.72 0.69
CA PHE A 262 -21.29 -23.31 0.49
C PHE A 262 -20.56 -22.71 1.70
N PRO A 263 -19.21 -22.75 1.71
CA PRO A 263 -18.40 -22.06 2.71
C PRO A 263 -18.44 -20.55 2.47
N ALA A 264 -18.91 -19.80 3.46
CA ALA A 264 -19.08 -18.35 3.36
C ALA A 264 -18.76 -17.62 4.68
N SER A 265 -18.82 -16.29 4.65
CA SER A 265 -18.80 -15.51 5.90
C SER A 265 -20.13 -15.66 6.66
N SER A 266 -20.11 -15.38 7.96
CA SER A 266 -21.31 -15.36 8.82
C SER A 266 -22.39 -14.40 8.29
N LEU A 267 -21.98 -13.29 7.68
CA LEU A 267 -22.84 -12.18 7.24
C LEU A 267 -23.47 -12.36 5.84
N ALA A 268 -22.98 -13.29 5.01
CA ALA A 268 -23.36 -13.37 3.60
C ALA A 268 -24.76 -14.00 3.34
N ARG A 269 -25.86 -13.25 3.43
CA ARG A 269 -27.13 -13.68 2.82
C ARG A 269 -27.00 -13.60 1.30
N SER A 270 -26.98 -14.74 0.63
CA SER A 270 -26.79 -14.80 -0.82
C SER A 270 -28.07 -15.23 -1.52
N LYS A 271 -28.64 -14.34 -2.35
CA LYS A 271 -29.74 -14.67 -3.28
C LYS A 271 -29.43 -15.87 -4.19
N LEU A 272 -28.14 -16.21 -4.33
CA LEU A 272 -27.67 -17.39 -5.03
C LEU A 272 -28.15 -18.69 -4.35
N VAL A 273 -28.12 -18.74 -3.01
CA VAL A 273 -28.59 -19.90 -2.23
C VAL A 273 -30.09 -20.10 -2.46
N GLU A 274 -30.88 -19.04 -2.33
CA GLU A 274 -32.35 -19.08 -2.54
C GLU A 274 -32.71 -19.58 -3.94
N LYS A 275 -31.99 -19.15 -4.97
CA LYS A 275 -32.23 -19.58 -6.36
C LYS A 275 -31.78 -21.03 -6.63
N LEU A 276 -30.70 -21.49 -6.00
CA LEU A 276 -30.26 -22.88 -6.10
C LEU A 276 -31.26 -23.82 -5.41
N GLU A 277 -31.75 -23.43 -4.23
CA GLU A 277 -32.79 -24.17 -3.50
C GLU A 277 -34.12 -24.22 -4.29
N GLN A 278 -34.52 -23.12 -4.93
CA GLN A 278 -35.70 -23.09 -5.82
C GLN A 278 -35.59 -24.04 -7.01
N ARG A 279 -34.37 -24.40 -7.43
CA ARG A 279 -34.10 -25.38 -8.50
C ARG A 279 -33.93 -26.80 -7.97
N GLY A 280 -34.24 -27.05 -6.70
CA GLY A 280 -34.23 -28.38 -6.08
C GLY A 280 -32.87 -28.81 -5.54
N ALA A 281 -31.88 -27.93 -5.44
CA ALA A 281 -30.61 -28.23 -4.78
C ALA A 281 -30.75 -28.16 -3.26
N GLN A 282 -30.00 -28.97 -2.52
CA GLN A 282 -29.84 -28.85 -1.08
C GLN A 282 -28.52 -28.13 -0.80
N VAL A 283 -28.61 -26.86 -0.40
CA VAL A 283 -27.43 -26.03 -0.15
C VAL A 283 -27.12 -26.02 1.35
N THR A 284 -26.04 -26.68 1.73
CA THR A 284 -25.51 -26.61 3.09
C THR A 284 -24.57 -25.41 3.19
N ARG A 285 -25.09 -24.30 3.74
CA ARG A 285 -24.26 -23.13 4.03
C ARG A 285 -23.55 -23.29 5.37
N ILE A 286 -22.23 -23.10 5.35
CA ILE A 286 -21.41 -23.13 6.58
C ILE A 286 -20.63 -21.82 6.73
N THR A 287 -20.41 -21.42 7.97
CA THR A 287 -19.52 -20.29 8.29
C THR A 287 -18.08 -20.78 8.22
N ALA A 288 -17.33 -20.39 7.20
CA ALA A 288 -15.91 -20.70 7.06
C ALA A 288 -15.03 -19.70 7.83
N TYR A 289 -15.50 -18.45 7.91
CA TYR A 289 -14.80 -17.36 8.59
C TYR A 289 -15.78 -16.30 9.07
N GLU A 290 -15.34 -15.49 10.02
CA GLU A 290 -16.09 -14.35 10.56
C GLU A 290 -15.31 -13.06 10.36
N ASN A 291 -16.03 -12.00 10.03
CA ASN A 291 -15.49 -10.65 10.08
C ASN A 291 -15.58 -10.19 11.54
N ARG A 292 -14.43 -9.93 12.16
CA ARG A 292 -14.34 -9.37 13.51
C ARG A 292 -13.69 -8.00 13.46
N SER A 293 -14.04 -7.17 14.43
CA SER A 293 -13.27 -5.96 14.71
C SER A 293 -11.91 -6.40 15.28
N PRO A 294 -10.80 -5.82 14.81
CA PRO A 294 -9.49 -6.14 15.38
C PRO A 294 -9.47 -5.77 16.87
N ASP A 295 -8.75 -6.55 17.68
CA ASP A 295 -8.55 -6.24 19.09
C ASP A 295 -7.67 -4.98 19.21
N PRO A 296 -8.18 -3.86 19.78
CA PRO A 296 -7.41 -2.64 19.96
C PRO A 296 -6.09 -2.83 20.70
N ALA A 297 -5.97 -3.85 21.56
CA ALA A 297 -4.76 -4.14 22.31
C ALA A 297 -3.64 -4.77 21.45
N THR A 298 -4.00 -5.41 20.34
CA THR A 298 -3.05 -6.08 19.43
C THR A 298 -2.83 -5.33 18.13
N LEU A 299 -3.68 -4.33 17.84
CA LEU A 299 -3.61 -3.58 16.61
C LEU A 299 -2.41 -2.63 16.61
N GLU A 300 -1.49 -2.86 15.69
CA GLU A 300 -0.35 -1.98 15.44
C GLU A 300 -0.82 -0.67 14.80
N ILE A 301 -0.72 0.42 15.56
CA ILE A 301 -1.00 1.77 15.06
C ILE A 301 0.22 2.28 14.29
N PRO A 302 0.10 2.59 12.97
CA PRO A 302 1.23 3.08 12.20
C PRO A 302 1.69 4.46 12.71
N PRO A 303 3.00 4.78 12.63
CA PRO A 303 3.54 6.04 13.12
C PRO A 303 2.81 7.27 12.58
N ALA A 304 2.45 7.29 11.30
CA ALA A 304 1.71 8.40 10.68
C ALA A 304 0.37 8.69 11.36
N LEU A 305 -0.33 7.65 11.83
CA LEU A 305 -1.56 7.78 12.59
C LEU A 305 -1.31 8.15 14.05
N ALA A 306 -0.22 7.67 14.65
CA ALA A 306 0.18 8.02 16.01
C ALA A 306 0.58 9.49 16.15
N GLU A 307 1.28 10.01 15.14
CA GLU A 307 1.73 11.40 15.05
C GLU A 307 0.66 12.36 14.52
N GLU A 308 -0.49 11.83 14.08
CA GLU A 308 -1.60 12.58 13.46
C GLU A 308 -1.15 13.40 12.24
N GLN A 309 -0.18 12.87 11.49
CA GLN A 309 0.37 13.48 10.30
C GLN A 309 -0.06 12.67 9.08
N LEU A 310 -1.32 12.85 8.70
CA LEU A 310 -1.94 12.21 7.54
C LEU A 310 -2.54 13.30 6.65
N ASP A 311 -2.51 13.07 5.34
CA ASP A 311 -3.19 13.89 4.36
C ASP A 311 -4.56 13.31 4.00
N ALA A 312 -4.69 11.98 4.03
CA ALA A 312 -5.98 11.31 3.81
C ALA A 312 -6.15 9.98 4.54
N VAL A 313 -7.41 9.61 4.76
CA VAL A 313 -7.84 8.28 5.25
C VAL A 313 -8.80 7.66 4.24
N LEU A 314 -8.53 6.42 3.87
CA LEU A 314 -9.27 5.68 2.85
C LEU A 314 -10.11 4.57 3.51
N PHE A 315 -11.41 4.59 3.25
CA PHE A 315 -12.38 3.59 3.68
C PHE A 315 -12.92 2.77 2.50
N ALA A 316 -12.75 1.46 2.58
CA ALA A 316 -13.22 0.52 1.55
C ALA A 316 -14.56 -0.16 1.92
N SER A 317 -15.07 0.03 3.13
CA SER A 317 -16.35 -0.52 3.56
C SER A 317 -16.97 0.28 4.71
N PRO A 318 -18.30 0.21 4.90
CA PRO A 318 -18.97 0.77 6.08
C PRO A 318 -18.44 0.21 7.40
N SER A 319 -18.11 -1.09 7.43
CA SER A 319 -17.56 -1.74 8.62
C SER A 319 -16.19 -1.20 9.02
N ALA A 320 -15.38 -0.77 8.05
CA ALA A 320 -14.09 -0.14 8.34
C ALA A 320 -14.29 1.22 9.03
N VAL A 321 -15.32 1.99 8.66
CA VAL A 321 -15.65 3.27 9.32
C VAL A 321 -16.05 3.02 10.77
N ALA A 322 -16.97 2.08 11.02
CA ALA A 322 -17.39 1.74 12.37
C ALA A 322 -16.23 1.25 13.25
N ASN A 323 -15.38 0.37 12.70
CA ASN A 323 -14.24 -0.18 13.42
C ASN A 323 -13.14 0.87 13.66
N PHE A 324 -12.98 1.86 12.78
CA PHE A 324 -12.04 2.96 12.99
C PHE A 324 -12.40 3.75 14.24
N THR A 325 -13.68 4.11 14.38
CA THR A 325 -14.20 4.81 15.57
C THR A 325 -14.10 3.97 16.82
N ALA A 326 -14.41 2.66 16.74
CA ALA A 326 -14.32 1.76 17.88
C ALA A 326 -12.88 1.56 18.39
N VAL A 327 -11.92 1.47 17.48
CA VAL A 327 -10.50 1.24 17.80
C VAL A 327 -9.82 2.49 18.34
N LEU A 328 -10.05 3.65 17.70
CA LEU A 328 -9.37 4.90 18.07
C LEU A 328 -10.10 5.69 19.15
N GLY A 329 -11.37 5.38 19.38
CA GLY A 329 -12.28 6.18 20.20
C GLY A 329 -12.84 7.39 19.44
N GLU A 330 -14.00 7.88 19.89
CA GLU A 330 -14.72 8.98 19.23
C GLU A 330 -13.90 10.27 19.16
N GLU A 331 -13.29 10.71 20.28
CA GLU A 331 -12.55 11.98 20.30
C GLU A 331 -11.37 11.99 19.33
N ARG A 332 -10.58 10.91 19.31
CA ARG A 332 -9.40 10.82 18.44
C ARG A 332 -9.82 10.70 16.97
N THR A 333 -10.86 9.92 16.69
CA THR A 333 -11.45 9.81 15.35
C THR A 333 -11.87 11.18 14.83
N HIS A 334 -12.62 11.93 15.65
CA HIS A 334 -13.14 13.23 15.24
C HIS A 334 -12.03 14.27 15.01
N ARG A 335 -10.97 14.21 15.82
CA ARG A 335 -9.78 15.05 15.66
C ARG A 335 -9.04 14.75 14.36
N ILE A 336 -8.83 13.48 14.03
CA ILE A 336 -8.10 13.08 12.81
C ILE A 336 -8.94 13.39 11.57
N LEU A 337 -10.20 12.92 11.53
CA LEU A 337 -11.06 13.07 10.36
C LEU A 337 -11.43 14.53 10.06
N SER A 338 -11.28 15.45 11.02
CA SER A 338 -11.47 16.89 10.78
C SER A 338 -10.28 17.59 10.11
N GLN A 339 -9.10 16.94 10.07
CA GLN A 339 -7.85 17.52 9.54
C GLN A 339 -7.39 16.89 8.22
N VAL A 340 -8.02 15.81 7.79
CA VAL A 340 -7.58 14.98 6.66
C VAL A 340 -8.67 14.84 5.62
N ALA A 341 -8.29 14.57 4.37
CA ALA A 341 -9.24 14.21 3.33
C ALA A 341 -9.78 12.79 3.58
N ILE A 342 -11.09 12.60 3.45
CA ILE A 342 -11.72 11.29 3.59
C ILE A 342 -12.06 10.75 2.21
N ALA A 343 -11.53 9.56 1.90
CA ALA A 343 -11.77 8.88 0.64
C ALA A 343 -12.57 7.60 0.86
N CYS A 344 -13.67 7.46 0.11
CA CYS A 344 -14.55 6.30 0.20
C CYS A 344 -14.60 5.57 -1.14
N ILE A 345 -14.53 4.24 -1.14
CA ILE A 345 -14.60 3.46 -2.39
C ILE A 345 -15.98 3.54 -3.07
N GLY A 346 -17.04 3.90 -2.33
CA GLY A 346 -18.39 3.91 -2.86
C GLY A 346 -19.41 4.55 -1.93
N LYS A 347 -20.61 4.78 -2.48
CA LYS A 347 -21.70 5.55 -1.84
C LYS A 347 -22.14 4.98 -0.49
N THR A 348 -22.17 3.66 -0.35
CA THR A 348 -22.52 3.01 0.92
C THR A 348 -21.51 3.30 2.02
N THR A 349 -20.22 3.39 1.68
CA THR A 349 -19.15 3.75 2.62
C THR A 349 -19.21 5.24 2.94
N ALA A 350 -19.49 6.09 1.94
CA ALA A 350 -19.70 7.52 2.16
C ALA A 350 -20.86 7.81 3.13
N HIS A 351 -21.99 7.10 3.00
CA HIS A 351 -23.10 7.21 3.96
C HIS A 351 -22.69 6.85 5.39
N ALA A 352 -21.86 5.81 5.57
CA ALA A 352 -21.35 5.44 6.90
C ALA A 352 -20.43 6.52 7.49
N VAL A 353 -19.68 7.24 6.65
CA VAL A 353 -18.89 8.41 7.07
C VAL A 353 -19.79 9.59 7.45
N GLU A 354 -20.91 9.79 6.73
CA GLU A 354 -21.91 10.82 7.05
C GLU A 354 -22.61 10.55 8.40
N GLU A 355 -22.88 9.30 8.73
CA GLU A 355 -23.47 8.90 10.01
C GLU A 355 -22.60 9.28 11.22
N ILE A 356 -21.27 9.32 11.05
CA ILE A 356 -20.33 9.76 12.10
C ILE A 356 -20.01 11.26 12.02
N GLY A 357 -20.73 12.02 11.21
CA GLY A 357 -20.66 13.49 11.16
C GLY A 357 -19.64 14.06 10.17
N PHE A 358 -19.13 13.26 9.23
CA PHE A 358 -18.11 13.70 8.26
C PHE A 358 -18.60 13.55 6.82
N THR A 359 -17.94 14.23 5.88
CA THR A 359 -18.23 14.08 4.44
C THR A 359 -17.02 13.47 3.74
N ALA A 360 -17.25 12.49 2.87
CA ALA A 360 -16.21 11.98 1.99
C ALA A 360 -15.83 13.06 0.97
N ALA A 361 -14.60 13.58 1.07
CA ALA A 361 -14.05 14.54 0.10
C ALA A 361 -13.75 13.89 -1.26
N ILE A 362 -13.47 12.58 -1.25
CA ILE A 362 -13.09 11.80 -2.43
C ILE A 362 -14.05 10.61 -2.56
N LEU A 363 -14.81 10.59 -3.66
CA LEU A 363 -15.75 9.53 -3.98
C LEU A 363 -15.66 9.25 -5.49
N PRO A 364 -15.17 8.07 -5.92
CA PRO A 364 -15.11 7.71 -7.33
C PRO A 364 -16.51 7.42 -7.89
N ASP A 365 -16.67 7.59 -9.20
CA ASP A 365 -17.91 7.25 -9.92
C ASP A 365 -18.22 5.75 -9.89
N GLU A 366 -17.17 4.93 -9.90
CA GLU A 366 -17.23 3.47 -9.84
C GLU A 366 -16.54 2.93 -8.60
N SER A 367 -17.11 1.89 -7.99
CA SER A 367 -16.53 1.24 -6.81
C SER A 367 -15.44 0.23 -7.17
N SER A 368 -14.32 0.73 -7.67
CA SER A 368 -13.13 -0.05 -8.02
C SER A 368 -11.85 0.55 -7.42
N ILE A 369 -10.81 -0.28 -7.24
CA ILE A 369 -9.49 0.17 -6.76
C ILE A 369 -8.86 1.19 -7.72
N PRO A 370 -8.82 0.97 -9.05
CA PRO A 370 -8.25 1.94 -9.98
C PRO A 370 -9.00 3.29 -9.96
N ALA A 371 -10.33 3.27 -9.91
CA ALA A 371 -11.12 4.50 -9.85
C ALA A 371 -10.85 5.28 -8.56
N LEU A 372 -10.77 4.60 -7.41
CA LEU A 372 -10.44 5.24 -6.14
C LEU A 372 -9.05 5.90 -6.17
N ALA A 373 -8.02 5.20 -6.67
CA ALA A 373 -6.68 5.76 -6.79
C ALA A 373 -6.65 7.00 -7.69
N GLN A 374 -7.35 6.95 -8.83
CA GLN A 374 -7.47 8.08 -9.75
C GLN A 374 -8.16 9.29 -9.11
N SER A 375 -9.25 9.09 -8.36
CA SER A 375 -9.94 10.18 -7.67
C SER A 375 -9.08 10.81 -6.57
N ILE A 376 -8.28 10.02 -5.85
CA ILE A 376 -7.34 10.54 -4.85
C ILE A 376 -6.27 11.40 -5.52
N ARG A 377 -5.70 10.91 -6.62
CA ARG A 377 -4.74 11.66 -7.43
C ARG A 377 -5.31 13.01 -7.88
N ALA A 378 -6.49 13.00 -8.51
CA ALA A 378 -7.13 14.22 -9.00
C ALA A 378 -7.38 15.24 -7.87
N TYR A 379 -7.81 14.77 -6.69
CA TYR A 379 -8.05 15.62 -5.54
C TYR A 379 -6.78 16.37 -5.10
N PHE A 380 -5.66 15.67 -4.95
CA PHE A 380 -4.41 16.29 -4.52
C PHE A 380 -3.74 17.13 -5.60
N GLU A 381 -3.95 16.83 -6.88
CA GLU A 381 -3.52 17.70 -8.00
C GLU A 381 -4.28 19.04 -8.02
N THR A 382 -5.55 19.07 -7.62
CA THR A 382 -6.33 20.33 -7.58
C THR A 382 -6.13 21.16 -6.31
N THR A 383 -5.61 20.55 -5.25
CA THR A 383 -5.48 21.18 -3.92
C THR A 383 -4.05 21.60 -3.59
N SER A 384 -3.07 21.14 -4.37
CA SER A 384 -1.64 21.53 -4.30
C SER A 384 -1.39 22.76 -5.17
#